data_AF-A0A372RQW6-F1
#
_entry.id   AF-A0A372RQW6-F1
#
_cell.length_a   1.000
_cell.length_b   1.000
_cell.length_c   1.000
_cell.angle_alpha   90.00
_cell.angle_beta   90.00
_cell.angle_gamma   90.00
#
_symmetry.space_group_name_H-M   'P 1'
#
loop_
_entity.id
_entity.type
_entity.pdbx_description
1 polymer ?
#
loop_
_entity_poly.entity_id
_entity_poly.type
_entity_poly.pdbx_seq_one_letter_code
_entity_poly.pdbx_strand_id
1 'polypeptide(L)'
;MKFASVLTILLVFVVAIASANPILERRKLGNNVVTTGVKFKDLYESLNNKVKKVEKAYAEAIPTFDKEIKEAAEKDGTDVPVFLKKWNKKYQAFSTNYIAISDAMGKSIDKLNEYLKDNS
;
A
#
# COMPACT_ATOMS: atom_id res chain seq x y z
N MET A 1 9.46 -17.05 -6.83
CA MET A 1 7.98 -17.08 -6.85
C MET A 1 7.30 -15.94 -6.09
N LYS A 2 7.83 -15.46 -4.94
CA LYS A 2 7.19 -14.36 -4.16
C LYS A 2 7.16 -12.98 -4.85
N PHE A 3 8.12 -12.70 -5.74
CA PHE A 3 8.25 -11.39 -6.38
C PHE A 3 7.17 -11.11 -7.43
N ALA A 4 6.79 -12.12 -8.22
CA ALA A 4 5.72 -12.02 -9.19
C ALA A 4 4.39 -11.70 -8.51
N SER A 5 4.12 -12.33 -7.36
CA SER A 5 2.90 -12.11 -6.57
C SER A 5 2.73 -10.66 -6.11
N VAL A 6 3.82 -10.01 -5.68
CA VAL A 6 3.81 -8.59 -5.27
C VAL A 6 3.57 -7.68 -6.47
N LEU A 7 4.20 -7.98 -7.61
CA LEU A 7 4.04 -7.21 -8.85
C LEU A 7 2.59 -7.26 -9.36
N THR A 8 1.96 -8.45 -9.30
CA THR A 8 0.56 -8.63 -9.69
C THR A 8 -0.40 -7.84 -8.80
N ILE A 9 -0.14 -7.77 -7.48
CA ILE A 9 -0.93 -6.97 -6.55
C ILE A 9 -0.83 -5.48 -6.92
N LEU A 10 0.39 -4.99 -7.19
CA LEU A 10 0.64 -3.60 -7.61
C LEU A 10 -0.11 -3.23 -8.90
N LEU A 11 -0.14 -4.14 -9.87
CA LEU A 11 -0.85 -3.98 -11.15
C LEU A 11 -2.37 -3.89 -10.99
N VAL A 12 -2.95 -4.71 -10.10
CA VAL A 12 -4.40 -4.66 -9.81
C VAL A 12 -4.81 -3.33 -9.19
N PHE A 13 -3.95 -2.76 -8.32
CA PHE A 13 -4.20 -1.45 -7.71
C PHE A 13 -4.21 -0.30 -8.71
N VAL A 14 -3.30 -0.30 -9.69
CA VAL A 14 -3.25 0.74 -10.74
C VAL A 14 -4.48 0.68 -11.64
N VAL A 15 -4.94 -0.52 -12.00
CA VAL A 15 -6.15 -0.70 -12.82
C VAL A 15 -7.41 -0.25 -12.07
N ALA A 16 -7.51 -0.54 -10.78
CA ALA A 16 -8.64 -0.08 -9.96
C ALA A 16 -8.74 1.45 -9.93
N ILE A 17 -7.62 2.15 -9.77
CA ILE A 17 -7.56 3.61 -9.76
C ILE A 17 -7.90 4.19 -11.16
N ALA A 18 -7.43 3.56 -12.24
CA ALA A 18 -7.71 4.01 -13.61
C ALA A 18 -9.18 3.81 -14.04
N SER A 19 -9.83 2.76 -13.52
CA SER A 19 -11.25 2.47 -13.81
C SER A 19 -12.25 3.37 -13.07
N ALA A 20 -11.80 4.07 -12.02
CA ALA A 20 -12.61 5.03 -11.26
C ALA A 20 -12.68 6.41 -11.95
N ASN A 21 -12.80 6.45 -13.28
CA ASN A 21 -12.81 7.69 -14.06
C ASN A 21 -14.06 8.53 -13.71
N PRO A 22 -13.92 9.68 -13.01
CA PRO A 22 -15.04 10.36 -12.35
C PRO A 22 -15.89 11.23 -13.28
N ILE A 23 -15.65 11.19 -14.60
CA ILE A 23 -16.26 12.14 -15.55
C ILE A 23 -17.65 11.66 -16.02
N LEU A 24 -17.91 10.35 -16.06
CA LEU A 24 -19.19 9.78 -16.52
C LEU A 24 -20.28 9.68 -15.43
N GLU A 25 -19.92 9.65 -14.14
CA GLU A 25 -20.89 9.40 -13.04
C GLU A 25 -21.47 10.66 -12.37
N ARG A 26 -20.90 11.86 -12.61
CA ARG A 26 -21.26 13.10 -11.90
C ARG A 26 -22.75 13.47 -11.94
N ARG A 27 -23.49 13.15 -13.00
CA ARG A 27 -24.94 13.43 -13.10
C ARG A 27 -25.85 12.42 -12.39
N LYS A 28 -25.40 11.17 -12.19
CA LYS A 28 -26.17 10.14 -11.48
C LYS A 28 -25.93 10.14 -9.97
N LEU A 29 -24.82 10.70 -9.53
CA LEU A 29 -24.45 10.76 -8.12
C LEU A 29 -25.42 11.60 -7.29
N GLY A 30 -26.05 12.64 -7.84
CA GLY A 30 -26.85 13.65 -7.10
C GLY A 30 -27.91 13.13 -6.11
N ASN A 31 -28.47 11.93 -6.30
CA ASN A 31 -29.41 11.30 -5.34
C ASN A 31 -28.85 10.08 -4.59
N ASN A 32 -27.71 9.52 -5.02
CA ASN A 32 -27.12 8.31 -4.46
C ASN A 32 -25.73 8.58 -3.84
N VAL A 33 -25.34 9.85 -3.64
CA VAL A 33 -24.00 10.24 -3.14
C VAL A 33 -23.67 9.51 -1.85
N VAL A 34 -24.63 9.42 -0.92
CA VAL A 34 -24.44 8.76 0.38
C VAL A 34 -24.25 7.25 0.20
N THR A 35 -25.15 6.56 -0.50
CA THR A 35 -25.08 5.11 -0.71
C THR A 35 -23.84 4.69 -1.51
N THR A 36 -23.52 5.43 -2.57
CA THR A 36 -22.32 5.20 -3.40
C THR A 36 -21.06 5.53 -2.60
N GLY A 37 -21.09 6.61 -1.80
CA GLY A 37 -20.00 6.98 -0.91
C GLY A 37 -19.70 5.90 0.15
N VAL A 38 -20.73 5.30 0.77
CA VAL A 38 -20.55 4.16 1.70
C VAL A 38 -19.90 2.97 1.01
N LYS A 39 -20.38 2.58 -0.19
CA LYS A 39 -19.77 1.47 -0.95
C LYS A 39 -18.30 1.72 -1.29
N PHE A 40 -17.96 2.94 -1.70
CA PHE A 40 -16.58 3.30 -1.98
C PHE A 40 -15.73 3.36 -0.71
N LYS A 41 -16.25 3.89 0.40
CA LYS A 41 -15.59 3.88 1.70
C LYS A 41 -15.19 2.46 2.09
N ASP A 42 -16.14 1.52 2.08
CA ASP A 42 -15.89 0.14 2.49
C ASP A 42 -14.88 -0.57 1.56
N LEU A 43 -14.96 -0.31 0.25
CA LEU A 43 -13.99 -0.81 -0.71
C LEU A 43 -12.58 -0.27 -0.42
N TYR A 44 -12.44 1.05 -0.25
CA TYR A 44 -11.16 1.69 0.01
C TYR A 44 -10.59 1.30 1.38
N GLU A 45 -11.42 1.12 2.41
CA GLU A 45 -11.01 0.58 3.71
C GLU A 45 -10.47 -0.84 3.58
N SER A 46 -11.19 -1.72 2.88
CA SER A 46 -10.75 -3.09 2.63
C SER A 46 -9.41 -3.15 1.90
N LEU A 47 -9.24 -2.29 0.89
CA LEU A 47 -7.98 -2.16 0.15
C LEU A 47 -6.86 -1.60 1.04
N ASN A 48 -7.11 -0.55 1.81
CA ASN A 48 -6.12 0.05 2.70
C ASN A 48 -5.68 -0.93 3.81
N ASN A 49 -6.60 -1.78 4.30
CA ASN A 49 -6.26 -2.83 5.25
C ASN A 49 -5.35 -3.91 4.65
N LYS A 50 -5.51 -4.24 3.36
CA LYS A 50 -4.59 -5.15 2.65
C LYS A 50 -3.20 -4.52 2.50
N VAL A 51 -3.15 -3.23 2.17
CA VAL A 51 -1.92 -2.42 2.09
C VAL A 51 -1.18 -2.45 3.43
N LYS A 52 -1.86 -2.17 4.55
CA LYS A 52 -1.28 -2.24 5.91
C LYS A 52 -0.72 -3.61 6.30
N LYS A 53 -1.33 -4.71 5.85
CA LYS A 53 -0.78 -6.06 6.06
C LYS A 53 0.56 -6.24 5.35
N VAL A 54 0.67 -5.72 4.13
CA VAL A 54 1.91 -5.77 3.34
C VAL A 54 2.99 -4.87 3.96
N GLU A 55 2.63 -3.68 4.46
CA GLU A 55 3.55 -2.81 5.21
C GLU A 55 4.20 -3.54 6.38
N LYS A 56 3.39 -4.23 7.20
CA LYS A 56 3.89 -4.99 8.34
C LYS A 56 4.89 -6.06 7.91
N ALA A 57 4.61 -6.78 6.82
CA ALA A 57 5.52 -7.78 6.29
C ALA A 57 6.87 -7.16 5.84
N TYR A 58 6.86 -5.98 5.22
CA TYR A 58 8.08 -5.27 4.86
C TYR A 58 8.84 -4.73 6.08
N ALA A 59 8.13 -4.22 7.08
CA ALA A 59 8.70 -3.73 8.33
C ALA A 59 9.46 -4.83 9.09
N GLU A 60 9.02 -6.09 8.98
CA GLU A 60 9.72 -7.25 9.54
C GLU A 60 10.85 -7.74 8.62
N ALA A 61 10.61 -7.80 7.31
CA ALA A 61 11.56 -8.39 6.36
C ALA A 61 12.83 -7.54 6.12
N ILE A 62 12.71 -6.22 6.05
CA ILE A 62 13.86 -5.31 5.80
C ILE A 62 14.94 -5.43 6.88
N PRO A 63 14.64 -5.31 8.20
CA PRO A 63 15.66 -5.46 9.24
C PRO A 63 16.16 -6.90 9.35
N THR A 64 15.30 -7.88 9.10
CA THR A 64 15.70 -9.30 9.09
C THR A 64 16.72 -9.57 7.98
N PHE A 65 16.52 -9.01 6.78
CA PHE A 65 17.46 -9.14 5.68
C PHE A 65 18.86 -8.60 6.03
N ASP A 66 18.96 -7.41 6.62
CA ASP A 66 20.26 -6.82 7.01
C ASP A 66 20.97 -7.66 8.08
N LYS A 67 20.22 -8.28 8.99
CA LYS A 67 20.76 -9.19 9.99
C LYS A 67 21.25 -10.49 9.35
N GLU A 68 20.40 -11.16 8.60
CA GLU A 68 20.70 -12.47 7.99
C GLU A 68 21.86 -12.38 6.99
N ILE A 69 21.93 -11.32 6.18
CA ILE A 69 23.01 -11.16 5.22
C ILE A 69 24.36 -10.92 5.92
N LYS A 70 24.34 -10.22 7.06
CA LYS A 70 25.54 -10.00 7.86
C LYS A 70 26.01 -11.31 8.50
N GLU A 71 25.09 -12.06 9.10
CA GLU A 71 25.39 -13.37 9.69
C GLU A 71 25.90 -14.38 8.64
N ALA A 72 25.34 -14.37 7.43
CA ALA A 72 25.81 -15.22 6.33
C ALA A 72 27.23 -14.84 5.88
N ALA A 73 27.50 -13.55 5.71
CA ALA A 73 28.82 -13.06 5.33
C ALA A 73 29.89 -13.40 6.39
N GLU A 74 29.56 -13.24 7.67
CA GLU A 74 30.44 -13.62 8.79
C GLU A 74 30.74 -15.13 8.81
N LYS A 75 29.74 -15.98 8.56
CA LYS A 75 29.92 -17.45 8.47
C LYS A 75 30.80 -17.85 7.30
N ASP A 76 30.66 -17.18 6.17
CA ASP A 76 31.43 -17.47 4.96
C ASP A 76 32.81 -16.81 4.97
N GLY A 77 33.14 -16.01 5.99
CA GLY A 77 34.39 -15.24 6.05
C GLY A 77 34.50 -14.21 4.92
N THR A 78 33.37 -13.72 4.42
CA THR A 78 33.29 -12.76 3.32
C THR A 78 32.69 -11.43 3.77
N ASP A 79 32.86 -10.40 2.95
CA ASP A 79 32.17 -9.13 3.15
C ASP A 79 30.79 -9.14 2.49
N VAL A 80 29.83 -8.48 3.14
CA VAL A 80 28.49 -8.26 2.57
C VAL A 80 28.59 -7.43 1.28
N PRO A 81 28.13 -7.94 0.13
CA PRO A 81 28.18 -7.22 -1.14
C PRO A 81 27.47 -5.86 -1.09
N VAL A 82 28.14 -4.81 -1.61
CA VAL A 82 27.61 -3.43 -1.61
C VAL A 82 26.27 -3.31 -2.31
N PHE A 83 26.03 -4.10 -3.37
CA PHE A 83 24.77 -4.06 -4.11
C PHE A 83 23.58 -4.54 -3.27
N LEU A 84 23.78 -5.51 -2.36
CA LEU A 84 22.71 -6.02 -1.48
C LEU A 84 22.35 -5.01 -0.41
N LYS A 85 23.34 -4.30 0.14
CA LYS A 85 23.09 -3.15 1.04
C LYS A 85 22.32 -2.03 0.34
N LYS A 86 22.72 -1.67 -0.89
CA LYS A 86 22.01 -0.66 -1.70
C LYS A 86 20.60 -1.11 -2.05
N TRP A 87 20.42 -2.39 -2.37
CA TRP A 87 19.13 -2.99 -2.67
C TRP A 87 18.20 -2.87 -1.46
N ASN A 88 18.60 -3.34 -0.27
CA ASN A 88 17.74 -3.27 0.92
C ASN A 88 17.39 -1.81 1.29
N LYS A 89 18.36 -0.89 1.22
CA LYS A 89 18.11 0.55 1.44
C LYS A 89 17.09 1.14 0.46
N LYS A 90 17.11 0.71 -0.81
CA LYS A 90 16.12 1.12 -1.80
C LYS A 90 14.72 0.61 -1.45
N TYR A 91 14.61 -0.65 -1.03
CA TYR A 91 13.33 -1.23 -0.59
C TYR A 91 12.82 -0.58 0.70
N GLN A 92 13.71 -0.18 1.61
CA GLN A 92 13.34 0.60 2.78
C GLN A 92 12.69 1.94 2.39
N ALA A 93 13.29 2.68 1.47
CA ALA A 93 12.71 3.94 0.98
C ALA A 93 11.35 3.73 0.30
N PHE A 94 11.20 2.66 -0.49
CA PHE A 94 9.91 2.30 -1.07
C PHE A 94 8.86 1.93 -0.02
N SER A 95 9.24 1.18 1.02
CA SER A 95 8.36 0.86 2.14
C SER A 95 7.88 2.11 2.87
N THR A 96 8.78 3.07 3.15
CA THR A 96 8.41 4.35 3.76
C THR A 96 7.42 5.14 2.90
N ASN A 97 7.65 5.24 1.60
CA ASN A 97 6.71 5.92 0.69
C ASN A 97 5.35 5.20 0.63
N TYR A 98 5.37 3.88 0.65
CA TYR A 98 4.15 3.07 0.63
C TYR A 98 3.30 3.31 1.89
N ILE A 99 3.92 3.32 3.08
CA ILE A 99 3.27 3.67 4.35
C ILE A 99 2.66 5.08 4.29
N ALA A 100 3.42 6.06 3.80
CA ALA A 100 2.94 7.44 3.70
C ALA A 100 1.68 7.56 2.81
N ILE A 101 1.62 6.81 1.70
CA ILE A 101 0.46 6.78 0.80
C ILE A 101 -0.74 6.11 1.48
N SER A 102 -0.53 5.00 2.17
CA SER A 102 -1.56 4.28 2.95
C SER A 102 -2.18 5.14 4.05
N ASP A 103 -1.35 5.89 4.77
CA ASP A 103 -1.82 6.84 5.79
C ASP A 103 -2.62 7.98 5.16
N ALA A 104 -2.17 8.51 4.01
CA ALA A 104 -2.92 9.53 3.27
C ALA A 104 -4.27 8.99 2.75
N MET A 105 -4.32 7.73 2.31
CA MET A 105 -5.56 7.06 1.92
C MET A 105 -6.48 6.89 3.13
N GLY A 106 -5.95 6.48 4.29
CA GLY A 106 -6.70 6.42 5.55
C GLY A 106 -7.35 7.77 5.91
N LYS A 107 -6.59 8.86 5.90
CA LYS A 107 -7.12 10.22 6.14
C LYS A 107 -8.22 10.62 5.15
N SER A 108 -8.12 10.18 3.90
CA SER A 108 -9.12 10.49 2.88
C SER A 108 -10.41 9.69 3.09
N ILE A 109 -10.29 8.44 3.54
CA ILE A 109 -11.42 7.61 3.98
C ILE A 109 -12.10 8.24 5.20
N ASP A 110 -11.34 8.72 6.18
CA ASP A 110 -11.88 9.36 7.38
C ASP A 110 -12.71 10.61 7.01
N LYS A 111 -12.19 11.45 6.11
CA LYS A 111 -12.95 12.60 5.56
C LYS A 111 -14.23 12.19 4.85
N LEU A 112 -14.20 11.09 4.08
CA LEU A 112 -15.39 10.55 3.44
C LEU A 112 -16.40 10.07 4.50
N ASN A 113 -15.93 9.43 5.57
CA ASN A 113 -16.77 8.99 6.68
C ASN A 113 -17.41 10.16 7.43
N GLU A 114 -16.67 11.24 7.69
CA GLU A 114 -17.21 12.48 8.28
C GLU A 114 -18.30 13.08 7.38
N TYR A 115 -18.02 13.24 6.08
CA TYR A 115 -19.01 13.74 5.12
C TYR A 115 -20.28 12.89 5.11
N LEU A 116 -20.14 11.56 5.13
CA LEU A 116 -21.29 10.66 5.14
C LEU A 116 -22.12 10.80 6.41
N LYS A 117 -21.51 10.99 7.58
CA LYS A 117 -22.21 11.21 8.86
C LYS A 117 -22.97 12.54 8.89
N ASP A 118 -22.36 13.60 8.36
CA ASP A 118 -22.97 14.94 8.36
C ASP A 118 -24.15 15.06 7.37
N ASN A 119 -24.27 14.10 6.43
CA ASN A 119 -25.26 14.12 5.35
C ASN A 119 -26.17 12.87 5.33
N SER A 120 -26.19 12.10 6.42
CA SER A 120 -27.02 10.88 6.61
C SER A 120 -28.23 11.12 7.50
#